data_AF-A0A1Z5S945-F1
#
_entry.id   AF-A0A1Z5S945-F1
#
_cell.length_a   1.000
_cell.length_b   1.000
_cell.length_c   1.000
_cell.angle_alpha   90.00
_cell.angle_beta   90.00
_cell.angle_gamma   90.00
#
_symmetry.space_group_name_H-M   'P 1'
#
loop_
_entity.id
_entity.type
_entity.pdbx_description
1 polymer ?
#
loop_
_entity_poly.entity_id
_entity_poly.type
_entity_poly.pdbx_seq_one_letter_code
_entity_poly.pdbx_strand_id
1 'polypeptide(L)'
;MADRPLAAGWSGRVRRRLGNFQEIGPLDVNLQPRNSTWLQKADLIFVDNPVGVGYSYVEDDSLLVTTDWQQAADATALLKALVKEVPTLQSSPLFLVAESYGGKYAATLGASVARAVRAGELNVTLGGVALGDSWISPEDFTLSYTPLLLSVSRLDDNAGDEGNKIAETVKEQIAVGNFSDAEGSWNHLLGFIRSRSGDVDVYNFLDGSLDQQASGETPAASSSTSTPSTEKAMMKYSRYLSGKGKEDLSAGSNTITGIMNGVIKEKLKIIPKNLTWEELNGAVYNALASEIMKPRIEEIDELLSYGVNVTVYNGQLDIICSTIGAEAWVQKLKWDGLKTFQPTKADSLLWFQQRHQGFC
;
A
#
# COMPACT_ATOMS: atom_id res chain seq x y z
N MET A 1 2.38 26.23 -21.69
CA MET A 1 2.64 25.14 -20.73
C MET A 1 1.34 24.38 -20.62
N ALA A 2 1.33 23.08 -20.96
CA ALA A 2 0.10 22.30 -20.94
C ALA A 2 -0.22 21.86 -19.51
N ASP A 3 -1.47 22.03 -19.08
CA ASP A 3 -2.01 21.56 -17.80
C ASP A 3 -1.79 20.04 -17.68
N ARG A 4 -0.77 19.63 -16.90
CA ARG A 4 -0.51 18.21 -16.60
C ARG A 4 -1.04 17.90 -15.21
N PRO A 5 -1.77 16.80 -15.02
CA PRO A 5 -2.18 16.38 -13.68
C PRO A 5 -0.95 16.08 -12.82
N LEU A 6 -1.04 16.31 -11.52
CA LEU A 6 0.00 15.97 -10.55
C LEU A 6 -0.46 14.74 -9.76
N ALA A 7 0.33 13.67 -9.76
CA ALA A 7 0.10 12.52 -8.90
C ALA A 7 1.05 12.60 -7.70
N ALA A 8 0.49 12.87 -6.53
CA ALA A 8 1.20 12.71 -5.28
C ALA A 8 1.07 11.23 -4.85
N GLY A 9 2.20 10.54 -4.78
CA GLY A 9 2.27 9.18 -4.25
C GLY A 9 2.20 9.22 -2.72
N TRP A 10 1.13 8.66 -2.15
CA TRP A 10 0.89 8.50 -0.72
C TRP A 10 0.85 7.02 -0.33
N SER A 11 1.88 6.24 -0.68
CA SER A 11 1.95 4.88 -0.15
C SER A 11 2.16 4.91 1.37
N GLY A 12 1.43 4.05 2.05
CA GLY A 12 1.27 4.05 3.50
C GLY A 12 2.04 2.93 4.10
N ARG A 13 2.48 3.18 5.33
CA ARG A 13 3.59 2.49 5.98
C ARG A 13 4.73 2.19 5.01
N VAL A 14 5.51 3.25 4.78
CA VAL A 14 6.90 3.24 4.32
C VAL A 14 7.17 2.58 2.96
N ARG A 15 6.60 3.13 1.89
CA ARG A 15 6.86 2.60 0.53
C ARG A 15 7.02 3.67 -0.54
N ARG A 16 7.45 4.89 -0.20
CA ARG A 16 7.39 6.01 -1.16
C ARG A 16 8.60 6.14 -2.06
N ARG A 17 9.77 5.75 -1.56
CA ARG A 17 10.97 5.67 -2.37
C ARG A 17 11.05 4.36 -3.18
N LEU A 18 10.30 3.33 -2.80
CA LEU A 18 10.00 2.19 -3.66
C LEU A 18 9.12 2.65 -4.84
N GLY A 19 8.06 3.41 -4.57
CA GLY A 19 7.26 4.06 -5.60
C GLY A 19 8.12 4.82 -6.63
N ASN A 20 9.14 5.54 -6.15
CA ASN A 20 10.05 6.28 -7.02
C ASN A 20 11.08 5.39 -7.74
N PHE A 21 11.82 4.52 -7.04
CA PHE A 21 12.98 3.82 -7.62
C PHE A 21 12.69 2.36 -8.04
N GLN A 22 11.58 1.78 -7.62
CA GLN A 22 11.22 0.39 -7.90
C GLN A 22 9.93 0.24 -8.71
N GLU A 23 9.06 1.25 -8.73
CA GLU A 23 7.75 1.15 -9.38
C GLU A 23 7.60 2.16 -10.54
N ILE A 24 7.22 3.40 -10.25
CA ILE A 24 6.66 4.36 -11.22
C ILE A 24 7.53 5.60 -11.47
N GLY A 25 8.55 5.85 -10.66
CA GLY A 25 9.42 7.02 -10.83
C GLY A 25 10.37 6.90 -12.03
N PRO A 26 11.18 7.95 -12.28
CA PRO A 26 11.99 8.06 -13.50
C PRO A 26 13.16 7.10 -13.57
N LEU A 27 13.73 6.73 -12.41
CA LEU A 27 14.96 5.97 -12.31
C LEU A 27 14.72 4.66 -11.58
N ASP A 28 15.48 3.62 -11.88
CA ASP A 28 15.52 2.38 -11.10
C ASP A 28 16.50 2.48 -9.91
N VAL A 29 16.67 1.39 -9.16
CA VAL A 29 17.64 1.31 -8.05
C VAL A 29 19.11 1.36 -8.51
N ASN A 30 19.38 1.16 -9.80
CA ASN A 30 20.69 1.37 -10.42
C ASN A 30 20.86 2.82 -10.92
N LEU A 31 19.89 3.70 -10.61
CA LEU A 31 19.78 5.07 -11.08
C LEU A 31 19.70 5.19 -12.62
N GLN A 32 19.20 4.15 -13.29
CA GLN A 32 19.00 4.13 -14.74
C GLN A 32 17.57 4.55 -15.12
N PRO A 33 17.37 5.27 -16.23
CA PRO A 33 16.04 5.66 -16.67
C PRO A 33 15.08 4.49 -16.93
N ARG A 34 13.82 4.65 -16.54
CA ARG A 34 12.74 3.69 -16.77
C ARG A 34 11.87 4.11 -17.95
N ASN A 35 11.63 3.18 -18.88
CA ASN A 35 10.72 3.41 -20.00
C ASN A 35 9.24 3.45 -19.59
N SER A 36 8.90 2.96 -18.39
CA SER A 36 7.53 2.84 -17.87
C SER A 36 7.18 3.88 -16.80
N THR A 37 7.91 5.00 -16.72
CA THR A 37 7.67 6.01 -15.67
C THR A 37 6.35 6.76 -15.86
N TRP A 38 5.66 7.05 -14.75
CA TRP A 38 4.44 7.86 -14.75
C TRP A 38 4.70 9.35 -15.03
N LEU A 39 5.97 9.80 -15.02
CA LEU A 39 6.35 11.15 -15.45
C LEU A 39 5.98 11.45 -16.91
N GLN A 40 5.71 10.42 -17.71
CA GLN A 40 5.17 10.59 -19.06
C GLN A 40 3.73 11.14 -19.08
N LYS A 41 3.02 11.07 -17.95
CA LYS A 41 1.60 11.43 -17.82
C LYS A 41 1.34 12.54 -16.81
N ALA A 42 2.10 12.57 -15.72
CA ALA A 42 1.87 13.47 -14.60
C ALA A 42 3.20 13.92 -13.95
N ASP A 43 3.20 15.09 -13.35
CA ASP A 43 4.28 15.46 -12.43
C ASP A 43 4.12 14.66 -11.12
N LEU A 44 5.21 14.13 -10.56
CA LEU A 44 5.18 13.21 -9.42
C LEU A 44 5.74 13.86 -8.15
N ILE A 45 5.02 13.72 -7.04
CA ILE A 45 5.51 14.09 -5.69
C ILE A 45 5.52 12.85 -4.80
N PHE A 46 6.70 12.52 -4.27
CA PHE A 46 6.88 11.46 -3.29
C PHE A 46 7.18 12.11 -1.93
N VAL A 47 6.40 11.78 -0.91
CA VAL A 47 6.49 12.41 0.41
C VAL A 47 6.80 11.35 1.45
N ASP A 48 7.94 11.28 2.12
CA ASP A 48 8.06 10.31 3.23
C ASP A 48 7.06 10.67 4.35
N ASN A 49 6.09 9.80 4.67
CA ASN A 49 5.08 10.07 5.71
C ASN A 49 4.48 8.76 6.28
N PRO A 50 4.03 8.75 7.55
CA PRO A 50 4.03 9.86 8.51
C PRO A 50 5.43 10.24 9.00
N VAL A 51 5.51 11.23 9.88
CA VAL A 51 6.76 11.54 10.57
C VAL A 51 7.29 10.30 11.30
N GLY A 52 8.62 10.11 11.30
CA GLY A 52 9.29 8.88 11.75
C GLY A 52 9.58 7.87 10.62
N VAL A 53 9.15 8.16 9.39
CA VAL A 53 9.34 7.29 8.23
C VAL A 53 10.35 7.86 7.25
N GLY A 54 11.28 7.03 6.75
CA GLY A 54 12.23 7.40 5.70
C GLY A 54 13.12 8.57 6.12
N TYR A 55 12.98 9.72 5.45
CA TYR A 55 13.65 10.97 5.86
C TYR A 55 12.78 11.96 6.63
N SER A 56 11.51 11.65 6.87
CA SER A 56 10.67 12.43 7.78
C SER A 56 10.94 11.96 9.20
N TYR A 57 11.44 12.83 10.06
CA TYR A 57 11.93 12.46 11.39
C TYR A 57 11.32 13.32 12.50
N VAL A 58 11.29 12.76 13.71
CA VAL A 58 11.03 13.46 14.97
C VAL A 58 12.25 13.32 15.88
N GLU A 59 12.41 14.25 16.82
CA GLU A 59 13.42 14.13 17.88
C GLU A 59 12.89 13.38 19.11
N ASP A 60 11.56 13.27 19.23
CA ASP A 60 10.85 12.59 20.30
C ASP A 60 9.74 11.70 19.71
N ASP A 61 9.82 10.40 19.98
CA ASP A 61 8.83 9.40 19.52
C ASP A 61 7.43 9.64 20.09
N SER A 62 7.28 10.44 21.16
CA SER A 62 5.97 10.87 21.67
C SER A 62 5.16 11.71 20.68
N LEU A 63 5.84 12.27 19.65
CA LEU A 63 5.24 13.07 18.58
C LEU A 63 4.80 12.23 17.38
N LEU A 64 5.02 10.91 17.39
CA LEU A 64 4.53 10.04 16.33
C LEU A 64 3.00 10.02 16.31
N VAL A 65 2.44 10.05 15.10
CA VAL A 65 1.00 9.94 14.91
C VAL A 65 0.49 8.57 15.35
N THR A 66 -0.66 8.57 16.02
CA THR A 66 -1.30 7.35 16.54
C THR A 66 -2.59 7.00 15.81
N THR A 67 -3.03 7.88 14.88
CA THR A 67 -4.22 7.68 14.05
C THR A 67 -3.96 8.07 12.60
N ASP A 68 -4.68 7.45 11.66
CA ASP A 68 -4.61 7.84 10.25
C ASP A 68 -5.11 9.29 10.03
N TRP A 69 -5.97 9.80 10.91
CA TRP A 69 -6.47 11.18 10.85
C TRP A 69 -5.44 12.22 11.33
N GLN A 70 -4.63 11.91 12.34
CA GLN A 70 -3.48 12.74 12.70
C GLN A 70 -2.47 12.80 11.55
N GLN A 71 -2.18 11.65 10.94
CA GLN A 71 -1.35 11.59 9.73
C GLN A 71 -1.92 12.46 8.60
N ALA A 72 -3.22 12.37 8.33
CA ALA A 72 -3.90 13.16 7.30
C ALA A 72 -3.85 14.66 7.59
N ALA A 73 -3.95 15.07 8.86
CA ALA A 73 -3.83 16.46 9.28
C ALA A 73 -2.42 17.02 8.99
N ASP A 74 -1.37 16.28 9.36
CA ASP A 74 0.02 16.67 9.09
C ASP A 74 0.30 16.77 7.58
N ALA A 75 -0.18 15.78 6.82
CA ALA A 75 -0.08 15.77 5.36
C ALA A 75 -0.85 16.93 4.71
N THR A 76 -2.02 17.30 5.24
CA THR A 76 -2.79 18.47 4.77
C THR A 76 -2.05 19.76 5.09
N ALA A 77 -1.40 19.86 6.26
CA ALA A 77 -0.56 21.00 6.60
C ALA A 77 0.65 21.11 5.66
N LEU A 78 1.27 19.99 5.30
CA LEU A 78 2.31 19.95 4.27
C LEU A 78 1.79 20.46 2.93
N LEU A 79 0.62 20.00 2.47
CA LEU A 79 0.02 20.47 1.21
C LEU A 79 -0.26 21.98 1.24
N LYS A 80 -0.78 22.51 2.35
CA LYS A 80 -1.00 23.96 2.55
C LYS A 80 0.31 24.76 2.45
N ALA A 81 1.43 24.21 2.93
CA ALA A 81 2.75 24.82 2.78
C ALA A 81 3.27 24.68 1.34
N LEU A 82 3.18 23.48 0.77
CA LEU A 82 3.72 23.16 -0.54
C LEU A 82 3.06 23.95 -1.67
N VAL A 83 1.76 24.24 -1.55
CA VAL A 83 1.01 25.08 -2.51
C VAL A 83 1.52 26.52 -2.58
N LYS A 84 2.25 26.99 -1.55
CA LYS A 84 2.91 28.31 -1.56
C LYS A 84 4.26 28.25 -2.28
N GLU A 85 4.99 27.15 -2.11
CA GLU A 85 6.32 26.94 -2.71
C GLU A 85 6.25 26.45 -4.16
N VAL A 86 5.16 25.77 -4.53
CA VAL A 86 4.94 25.15 -5.84
C VAL A 86 3.62 25.66 -6.43
N PRO A 87 3.58 26.87 -7.02
CA PRO A 87 2.33 27.49 -7.49
C PRO A 87 1.59 26.69 -8.57
N THR A 88 2.28 25.81 -9.29
CA THR A 88 1.66 24.90 -10.29
C THR A 88 0.63 23.96 -9.66
N LEU A 89 0.73 23.68 -8.35
CA LEU A 89 -0.27 22.89 -7.61
C LEU A 89 -1.65 23.55 -7.56
N GLN A 90 -1.73 24.87 -7.72
CA GLN A 90 -3.02 25.59 -7.72
C GLN A 90 -3.71 25.51 -9.08
N SER A 91 -2.94 25.37 -10.17
CA SER A 91 -3.47 25.35 -11.54
C SER A 91 -3.70 23.94 -12.06
N SER A 92 -2.99 22.95 -11.53
CA SER A 92 -3.09 21.54 -11.96
C SER A 92 -3.93 20.72 -10.99
N PRO A 93 -4.73 19.74 -11.47
CA PRO A 93 -5.45 18.85 -10.59
C PRO A 93 -4.48 17.95 -9.80
N LEU A 94 -4.70 17.89 -8.49
CA LEU A 94 -3.98 17.02 -7.55
C LEU A 94 -4.66 15.65 -7.49
N PHE A 95 -3.92 14.59 -7.76
CA PHE A 95 -4.32 13.20 -7.55
C PHE A 95 -3.54 12.61 -6.39
N LEU A 96 -4.24 11.95 -5.46
CA LEU A 96 -3.61 11.19 -4.39
C LEU A 96 -3.58 9.73 -4.80
N VAL A 97 -2.39 9.16 -4.99
CA VAL A 97 -2.24 7.78 -5.48
C VAL A 97 -1.51 6.97 -4.42
N ALA A 98 -2.00 5.79 -4.07
CA ALA A 98 -1.38 4.99 -3.03
C ALA A 98 -1.54 3.50 -3.23
N GLU A 99 -0.69 2.74 -2.53
CA GLU A 99 -0.71 1.29 -2.52
C GLU A 99 -0.79 0.74 -1.09
N SER A 100 -1.41 -0.44 -0.90
CA SER A 100 -1.39 -1.20 0.35
C SER A 100 -1.99 -0.38 1.51
N TYR A 101 -1.30 -0.29 2.64
CA TYR A 101 -1.73 0.57 3.75
C TYR A 101 -1.83 2.06 3.36
N GLY A 102 -1.19 2.45 2.26
CA GLY A 102 -1.34 3.77 1.67
C GLY A 102 -2.72 4.10 1.21
N GLY A 103 -3.50 3.08 0.83
CA GLY A 103 -4.89 3.31 0.52
C GLY A 103 -5.63 3.98 1.68
N LYS A 104 -5.35 3.59 2.93
CA LYS A 104 -5.94 4.25 4.10
C LYS A 104 -5.48 5.69 4.23
N TYR A 105 -4.19 5.95 4.08
CA TYR A 105 -3.66 7.32 4.12
C TYR A 105 -4.23 8.18 2.99
N ALA A 106 -4.35 7.66 1.78
CA ALA A 106 -4.90 8.40 0.65
C ALA A 106 -6.41 8.65 0.81
N ALA A 107 -7.16 7.70 1.37
CA ALA A 107 -8.56 7.88 1.71
C ALA A 107 -8.74 8.97 2.77
N THR A 108 -8.05 8.87 3.91
CA THR A 108 -8.16 9.85 5.02
C THR A 108 -7.60 11.21 4.63
N LEU A 109 -6.46 11.26 3.92
CA LEU A 109 -5.92 12.50 3.39
C LEU A 109 -6.84 13.11 2.35
N GLY A 110 -7.42 12.30 1.46
CA GLY A 110 -8.38 12.77 0.46
C GLY A 110 -9.57 13.45 1.12
N ALA A 111 -10.18 12.82 2.12
CA ALA A 111 -11.26 13.40 2.90
C ALA A 111 -10.82 14.70 3.60
N SER A 112 -9.64 14.70 4.25
CA SER A 112 -9.07 15.89 4.90
C SER A 112 -8.84 17.06 3.93
N VAL A 113 -8.25 16.79 2.76
CA VAL A 113 -8.02 17.78 1.69
C VAL A 113 -9.34 18.28 1.15
N ALA A 114 -10.31 17.41 0.87
CA ALA A 114 -11.62 17.81 0.37
C ALA A 114 -12.35 18.72 1.37
N ARG A 115 -12.30 18.42 2.67
CA ARG A 115 -12.80 19.30 3.73
C ARG A 115 -12.10 20.66 3.73
N ALA A 116 -10.76 20.68 3.66
CA ALA A 116 -9.98 21.92 3.66
C ALA A 116 -10.25 22.80 2.42
N VAL A 117 -10.42 22.19 1.24
CA VAL A 117 -10.79 22.89 0.00
C VAL A 117 -12.18 23.50 0.13
N ARG A 118 -13.17 22.75 0.61
CA ARG A 118 -14.55 23.22 0.79
C ARG A 118 -14.66 24.32 1.85
N ALA A 119 -13.80 24.29 2.87
CA ALA A 119 -13.69 25.33 3.89
C ALA A 119 -12.94 26.58 3.40
N GLY A 120 -12.35 26.56 2.19
CA GLY A 120 -11.56 27.66 1.66
C GLY A 120 -10.17 27.79 2.28
N GLU A 121 -9.71 26.78 3.02
CA GLU A 121 -8.41 26.78 3.72
C GLU A 121 -7.25 26.28 2.84
N LEU A 122 -7.57 25.61 1.73
CA LEU A 122 -6.61 25.07 0.79
C LEU A 122 -7.10 25.30 -0.64
N ASN A 123 -6.33 26.06 -1.42
CA ASN A 123 -6.66 26.37 -2.81
C ASN A 123 -6.00 25.36 -3.77
N VAL A 124 -6.61 24.18 -3.91
CA VAL A 124 -6.22 23.16 -4.90
C VAL A 124 -7.46 22.54 -5.52
N THR A 125 -7.32 22.01 -6.73
CA THR A 125 -8.33 21.12 -7.32
C THR A 125 -7.97 19.68 -6.97
N LEU A 126 -8.73 19.02 -6.10
CA LEU A 126 -8.57 17.58 -5.85
C LEU A 126 -9.20 16.81 -7.02
N GLY A 127 -8.37 16.34 -7.95
CA GLY A 127 -8.78 15.64 -9.16
C GLY A 127 -9.23 14.19 -8.93
N GLY A 128 -8.69 13.53 -7.89
CA GLY A 128 -9.12 12.20 -7.51
C GLY A 128 -8.19 11.49 -6.52
N VAL A 129 -8.64 10.31 -6.09
CA VAL A 129 -7.88 9.37 -5.26
C VAL A 129 -7.78 8.04 -5.99
N ALA A 130 -6.58 7.52 -6.19
CA ALA A 130 -6.33 6.23 -6.82
C ALA A 130 -5.71 5.25 -5.82
N LEU A 131 -6.31 4.07 -5.71
CA LEU A 131 -6.08 3.07 -4.69
C LEU A 131 -5.64 1.76 -5.38
N GLY A 132 -4.33 1.54 -5.43
CA GLY A 132 -3.73 0.28 -5.88
C GLY A 132 -3.68 -0.71 -4.74
N ASP A 133 -4.15 -1.94 -4.91
CA ASP A 133 -3.94 -3.04 -3.95
C ASP A 133 -4.05 -2.59 -2.49
N SER A 134 -5.15 -1.88 -2.18
CA SER A 134 -5.24 -0.99 -1.03
C SER A 134 -6.02 -1.59 0.13
N TRP A 135 -5.42 -1.57 1.33
CA TRP A 135 -5.95 -2.16 2.56
C TRP A 135 -7.08 -1.31 3.18
N ILE A 136 -8.18 -1.11 2.45
CA ILE A 136 -9.34 -0.29 2.85
C ILE A 136 -10.29 -1.00 3.81
N SER A 137 -10.61 -2.27 3.55
CA SER A 137 -11.56 -3.06 4.36
C SER A 137 -10.93 -4.37 4.83
N PRO A 138 -10.32 -4.39 6.03
CA PRO A 138 -9.65 -5.57 6.56
C PRO A 138 -10.55 -6.81 6.60
N GLU A 139 -11.82 -6.65 6.99
CA GLU A 139 -12.78 -7.77 7.02
C GLU A 139 -12.97 -8.41 5.64
N ASP A 140 -13.22 -7.62 4.60
CA ASP A 140 -13.49 -8.12 3.25
C ASP A 140 -12.28 -8.83 2.65
N PHE A 141 -11.08 -8.29 2.89
CA PHE A 141 -9.87 -8.96 2.47
C PHE A 141 -9.66 -10.27 3.21
N THR A 142 -9.77 -10.30 4.55
CA THR A 142 -9.57 -11.56 5.29
C THR A 142 -10.56 -12.66 4.90
N LEU A 143 -11.83 -12.31 4.64
CA LEU A 143 -12.85 -13.25 4.15
C LEU A 143 -12.57 -13.76 2.73
N SER A 144 -11.78 -13.03 1.94
CA SER A 144 -11.48 -13.39 0.55
C SER A 144 -10.32 -14.39 0.40
N TYR A 145 -9.43 -14.51 1.39
CA TYR A 145 -8.17 -15.25 1.24
C TYR A 145 -8.40 -16.73 0.95
N THR A 146 -9.27 -17.37 1.72
CA THR A 146 -9.57 -18.80 1.62
C THR A 146 -10.31 -19.15 0.33
N PRO A 147 -11.40 -18.44 -0.08
CA PRO A 147 -12.00 -18.62 -1.39
C PRO A 147 -11.01 -18.48 -2.56
N LEU A 148 -10.15 -17.45 -2.52
CA LEU A 148 -9.13 -17.25 -3.54
C LEU A 148 -8.19 -18.46 -3.62
N LEU A 149 -7.63 -18.88 -2.48
CA LEU A 149 -6.65 -19.97 -2.43
C LEU A 149 -7.25 -21.34 -2.78
N LEU A 150 -8.53 -21.58 -2.48
CA LEU A 150 -9.24 -22.77 -2.97
C LEU A 150 -9.36 -22.74 -4.51
N SER A 151 -9.74 -21.58 -5.08
CA SER A 151 -9.93 -21.44 -6.53
C SER A 151 -8.65 -21.68 -7.34
N VAL A 152 -7.48 -21.42 -6.75
CA VAL A 152 -6.17 -21.65 -7.37
C VAL A 152 -5.47 -22.91 -6.86
N SER A 153 -6.20 -23.82 -6.21
CA SER A 153 -5.70 -25.11 -5.71
C SER A 153 -4.49 -25.00 -4.76
N ARG A 154 -4.43 -23.89 -4.00
CA ARG A 154 -3.42 -23.66 -2.95
C ARG A 154 -3.88 -24.15 -1.58
N LEU A 155 -5.17 -24.35 -1.37
CA LEU A 155 -5.73 -24.98 -0.17
C LEU A 155 -6.66 -26.12 -0.59
N ASP A 156 -6.81 -27.12 0.29
CA ASP A 156 -7.87 -28.12 0.21
C ASP A 156 -9.12 -27.66 0.97
N ASP A 157 -10.23 -28.39 0.83
CA ASP A 157 -11.52 -28.03 1.44
C ASP A 157 -11.43 -27.94 2.97
N ASN A 158 -10.67 -28.84 3.61
CA ASN A 158 -10.50 -28.84 5.07
C ASN A 158 -9.79 -27.58 5.56
N ALA A 159 -8.70 -27.19 4.88
CA ALA A 159 -7.97 -25.98 5.19
C ALA A 159 -8.78 -24.73 4.84
N GLY A 160 -9.58 -24.78 3.76
CA GLY A 160 -10.54 -23.74 3.40
C GLY A 160 -11.56 -23.47 4.52
N ASP A 161 -12.20 -24.53 5.03
CA ASP A 161 -13.19 -24.43 6.11
C ASP A 161 -12.60 -23.89 7.42
N GLU A 162 -11.40 -24.34 7.78
CA GLU A 162 -10.71 -23.88 8.99
C GLU A 162 -10.25 -22.42 8.86
N GLY A 163 -9.67 -22.02 7.72
CA GLY A 163 -9.29 -20.64 7.47
C GLY A 163 -10.49 -19.68 7.42
N ASN A 164 -11.62 -20.11 6.86
CA ASN A 164 -12.87 -19.34 6.84
C ASN A 164 -13.36 -19.03 8.27
N LYS A 165 -13.26 -19.98 9.20
CA LYS A 165 -13.64 -19.74 10.61
C LYS A 165 -12.77 -18.67 11.26
N ILE A 166 -11.46 -18.69 11.00
CA ILE A 166 -10.54 -17.66 11.53
C ILE A 166 -10.87 -16.30 10.91
N ALA A 167 -11.18 -16.23 9.61
CA ALA A 167 -11.58 -15.00 8.94
C ALA A 167 -12.90 -14.43 9.50
N GLU A 168 -13.89 -15.27 9.80
CA GLU A 168 -15.13 -14.83 10.49
C GLU A 168 -14.84 -14.30 11.89
N THR A 169 -13.91 -14.90 12.66
CA THR A 169 -13.46 -14.32 13.94
C THR A 169 -12.89 -12.90 13.76
N VAL A 170 -12.08 -12.66 12.73
CA VAL A 170 -11.53 -11.32 12.44
C VAL A 170 -12.66 -10.32 12.21
N LYS A 171 -13.63 -10.67 11.36
CA LYS A 171 -14.79 -9.83 11.05
C LYS A 171 -15.64 -9.55 12.30
N GLU A 172 -15.92 -10.54 13.13
CA GLU A 172 -16.65 -10.35 14.39
C GLU A 172 -15.92 -9.39 15.34
N GLN A 173 -14.59 -9.51 15.45
CA GLN A 173 -13.76 -8.62 16.27
C GLN A 173 -13.75 -7.18 15.73
N ILE A 174 -13.68 -7.00 14.41
CA ILE A 174 -13.80 -5.68 13.77
C ILE A 174 -15.17 -5.07 14.05
N ALA A 175 -16.25 -5.85 13.93
CA ALA A 175 -17.62 -5.38 14.10
C ALA A 175 -17.89 -4.81 15.51
N VAL A 176 -17.22 -5.34 16.54
CA VAL A 176 -17.32 -4.84 17.93
C VAL A 176 -16.23 -3.82 18.31
N GLY A 177 -15.41 -3.39 17.34
CA GLY A 177 -14.34 -2.40 17.54
C GLY A 177 -13.10 -2.94 18.25
N ASN A 178 -12.92 -4.25 18.34
CA ASN A 178 -11.78 -4.88 18.99
C ASN A 178 -10.62 -5.10 18.02
N PHE A 179 -10.02 -3.98 17.58
CA PHE A 179 -9.03 -3.99 16.49
C PHE A 179 -7.71 -4.67 16.84
N SER A 180 -7.31 -4.67 18.11
CA SER A 180 -6.10 -5.37 18.57
C SER A 180 -6.25 -6.89 18.45
N ASP A 181 -7.38 -7.42 18.91
CA ASP A 181 -7.64 -8.86 18.80
C ASP A 181 -7.87 -9.26 17.33
N ALA A 182 -8.52 -8.40 16.53
CA ALA A 182 -8.65 -8.59 15.09
C ALA A 182 -7.28 -8.71 14.40
N GLU A 183 -6.30 -7.90 14.79
CA GLU A 183 -4.94 -7.98 14.24
C GLU A 183 -4.26 -9.29 14.64
N GLY A 184 -4.46 -9.73 15.89
CA GLY A 184 -4.00 -11.02 16.37
C GLY A 184 -4.58 -12.20 15.57
N SER A 185 -5.90 -12.20 15.35
CA SER A 185 -6.59 -13.23 14.57
C SER A 185 -6.20 -13.19 13.08
N TRP A 186 -5.99 -12.00 12.52
CA TRP A 186 -5.51 -11.85 11.14
C TRP A 186 -4.09 -12.42 10.99
N ASN A 187 -3.19 -12.14 11.94
CA ASN A 187 -1.85 -12.74 11.96
C ASN A 187 -1.91 -14.27 12.08
N HIS A 188 -2.84 -14.80 12.90
CA HIS A 188 -3.08 -16.23 12.98
C HIS A 188 -3.56 -16.80 11.64
N LEU A 189 -4.48 -16.14 10.94
CA LEU A 189 -4.95 -16.54 9.61
C LEU A 189 -3.80 -16.58 8.58
N LEU A 190 -2.93 -15.56 8.55
CA LEU A 190 -1.77 -15.54 7.65
C LEU A 190 -0.80 -16.69 7.95
N GLY A 191 -0.52 -16.95 9.23
CA GLY A 191 0.31 -18.09 9.66
C GLY A 191 -0.29 -19.43 9.26
N PHE A 192 -1.61 -19.58 9.45
CA PHE A 192 -2.37 -20.76 9.06
C PHE A 192 -2.28 -21.00 7.55
N ILE A 193 -2.63 -19.99 6.74
CA ILE A 193 -2.55 -20.05 5.26
C ILE A 193 -1.16 -20.49 4.83
N ARG A 194 -0.12 -19.85 5.35
CA ARG A 194 1.27 -20.18 5.01
C ARG A 194 1.59 -21.66 5.26
N SER A 195 1.17 -22.18 6.41
CA SER A 195 1.42 -23.56 6.81
C SER A 195 0.66 -24.60 5.98
N ARG A 196 -0.48 -24.22 5.41
CA ARG A 196 -1.38 -25.13 4.66
C ARG A 196 -1.25 -25.04 3.15
N SER A 197 -0.60 -24.00 2.63
CA SER A 197 -0.55 -23.68 1.18
C SER A 197 0.79 -23.93 0.49
N GLY A 198 1.73 -24.57 1.18
CA GLY A 198 3.10 -24.75 0.66
C GLY A 198 3.91 -23.44 0.68
N ASP A 199 3.77 -22.64 1.74
CA ASP A 199 4.43 -21.33 1.92
C ASP A 199 4.15 -20.34 0.78
N VAL A 200 2.87 -20.21 0.39
CA VAL A 200 2.45 -19.26 -0.63
C VAL A 200 2.92 -17.83 -0.29
N ASP A 201 3.37 -17.09 -1.30
CA ASP A 201 3.59 -15.66 -1.14
C ASP A 201 2.24 -14.93 -1.18
N VAL A 202 1.91 -14.25 -0.10
CA VAL A 202 0.64 -13.52 0.05
C VAL A 202 0.56 -12.28 -0.85
N TYR A 203 1.66 -11.83 -1.45
CA TYR A 203 1.68 -10.72 -2.41
C TYR A 203 1.69 -11.18 -3.87
N ASN A 204 1.92 -12.47 -4.11
CA ASN A 204 1.85 -13.08 -5.43
C ASN A 204 1.69 -14.60 -5.31
N PHE A 205 0.46 -15.11 -5.43
CA PHE A 205 0.21 -16.55 -5.25
C PHE A 205 0.84 -17.46 -6.33
N LEU A 206 1.40 -16.88 -7.40
CA LEU A 206 2.19 -17.60 -8.40
C LEU A 206 3.69 -17.67 -8.05
N ASP A 207 4.21 -16.75 -7.24
CA ASP A 207 5.61 -16.80 -6.76
C ASP A 207 5.72 -17.82 -5.61
N GLY A 208 5.59 -19.09 -5.97
CA GLY A 208 5.86 -20.21 -5.08
C GLY A 208 7.30 -20.66 -5.24
N SER A 209 8.01 -20.81 -4.13
CA SER A 209 9.27 -21.54 -3.96
C SER A 209 9.20 -23.03 -4.35
N LEU A 210 8.16 -23.48 -5.05
CA LEU A 210 8.00 -24.84 -5.55
C LEU A 210 9.19 -25.26 -6.44
N ASP A 211 9.81 -24.32 -7.15
CA ASP A 211 10.99 -24.61 -7.98
C ASP A 211 12.29 -24.76 -7.17
N GLN A 212 12.37 -24.27 -5.93
CA GLN A 212 13.58 -24.42 -5.09
C GLN A 212 13.59 -25.73 -4.28
N GLN A 213 12.44 -26.37 -4.05
CA GLN A 213 12.41 -27.70 -3.43
C GLN A 213 12.68 -28.84 -4.43
N ALA A 214 12.63 -28.57 -5.74
CA ALA A 214 12.99 -29.54 -6.77
C ALA A 214 14.52 -29.77 -6.90
N SER A 215 15.36 -28.94 -6.28
CA SER A 215 16.83 -29.08 -6.32
C SER A 215 17.45 -29.84 -5.13
N GLY A 216 16.70 -30.71 -4.46
CA GLY A 216 17.28 -31.81 -3.68
C GLY A 216 17.92 -31.47 -2.34
N GLU A 217 17.76 -30.26 -1.80
CA GLU A 217 18.16 -29.94 -0.43
C GLU A 217 16.92 -29.85 0.47
N THR A 218 16.66 -30.93 1.22
CA THR A 218 15.69 -30.94 2.32
C THR A 218 16.09 -29.90 3.38
N PRO A 219 15.28 -28.85 3.65
CA PRO A 219 15.48 -28.05 4.84
C PRO A 219 14.96 -28.86 6.01
N ALA A 220 15.82 -29.12 6.99
CA ALA A 220 15.42 -29.70 8.26
C ALA A 220 14.22 -28.93 8.82
N ALA A 221 13.20 -29.69 9.25
CA ALA A 221 12.04 -29.16 9.96
C ALA A 221 12.52 -28.40 11.20
N SER A 222 12.64 -27.07 11.09
CA SER A 222 12.83 -26.22 12.26
C SER A 222 11.44 -25.92 12.83
N SER A 223 11.10 -26.68 13.85
CA SER A 223 9.94 -26.47 14.72
C SER A 223 10.13 -25.21 15.57
N SER A 224 10.14 -24.04 14.92
CA SER A 224 10.03 -22.76 15.63
C SER A 224 8.58 -22.28 15.55
N THR A 225 7.86 -22.48 16.66
CA THR A 225 6.49 -22.01 16.94
C THR A 225 6.39 -20.50 17.09
N SER A 226 7.25 -19.71 16.44
CA SER A 226 7.09 -18.25 16.42
C SER A 226 6.13 -17.88 15.30
N THR A 227 4.91 -17.50 15.68
CA THR A 227 3.98 -16.76 14.82
C THR A 227 4.75 -15.65 14.11
N PRO A 228 4.73 -15.54 12.77
CA PRO A 228 5.33 -14.40 12.11
C PRO A 228 4.58 -13.15 12.60
N SER A 229 5.28 -12.18 13.20
CA SER A 229 4.69 -10.85 13.39
C SER A 229 4.35 -10.27 12.01
N THR A 230 3.29 -9.47 11.90
CA THR A 230 2.91 -8.72 10.70
C THR A 230 4.12 -8.04 10.05
N GLU A 231 5.03 -7.52 10.88
CA GLU A 231 6.32 -6.95 10.51
C GLU A 231 7.15 -7.88 9.60
N LYS A 232 7.24 -9.19 9.90
CA LYS A 232 7.94 -10.17 9.05
C LYS A 232 7.25 -10.40 7.71
N ALA A 233 5.92 -10.37 7.65
CA ALA A 233 5.18 -10.45 6.39
C ALA A 233 5.37 -9.18 5.55
N MET A 234 5.42 -8.00 6.19
CA MET A 234 5.73 -6.72 5.54
C MET A 234 7.18 -6.66 5.04
N MET A 235 8.14 -7.22 5.79
CA MET A 235 9.53 -7.41 5.35
C MET A 235 9.63 -8.38 4.16
N LYS A 236 8.75 -9.38 4.03
CA LYS A 236 8.73 -10.27 2.84
C LYS A 236 8.25 -9.52 1.59
N TYR A 237 7.27 -8.61 1.72
CA TYR A 237 6.86 -7.75 0.61
C TYR A 237 7.95 -6.77 0.17
N SER A 238 8.67 -6.18 1.15
CA SER A 238 9.88 -5.38 0.89
C SER A 238 10.89 -6.18 0.04
N ARG A 239 11.14 -7.45 0.40
CA ARG A 239 12.00 -8.36 -0.40
C ARG A 239 11.45 -8.67 -1.79
N TYR A 240 10.13 -8.79 -1.95
CA TYR A 240 9.51 -8.98 -3.26
C TYR A 240 9.79 -7.79 -4.20
N LEU A 241 9.58 -6.56 -3.72
CA LEU A 241 9.85 -5.34 -4.51
C LEU A 241 11.35 -5.08 -4.74
N SER A 242 12.20 -5.47 -3.79
CA SER A 242 13.67 -5.33 -3.90
C SER A 242 14.37 -6.42 -4.71
N GLY A 243 13.62 -7.41 -5.24
CA GLY A 243 14.20 -8.58 -5.90
C GLY A 243 14.89 -9.51 -4.88
N LYS A 244 15.04 -10.80 -5.22
CA LYS A 244 15.49 -11.90 -4.34
C LYS A 244 16.95 -11.80 -3.83
N GLY A 245 17.43 -10.62 -3.41
CA GLY A 245 18.75 -10.38 -2.81
C GLY A 245 18.67 -10.22 -1.29
N LYS A 246 19.66 -10.75 -0.56
CA LYS A 246 19.88 -10.41 0.85
C LYS A 246 20.15 -8.90 0.95
N GLU A 247 19.52 -8.22 1.90
CA GLU A 247 19.74 -6.80 2.20
C GLU A 247 21.23 -6.56 2.49
N ASP A 248 21.97 -6.12 1.48
CA ASP A 248 23.28 -5.56 1.66
C ASP A 248 23.11 -4.09 2.06
N LEU A 249 23.17 -3.84 3.38
CA LEU A 249 23.06 -2.53 4.00
C LEU A 249 24.30 -1.64 3.75
N SER A 250 25.29 -2.11 2.96
CA SER A 250 26.45 -1.30 2.63
C SER A 250 26.05 -0.08 1.77
N ALA A 251 26.59 1.09 2.14
CA ALA A 251 26.52 2.29 1.33
C ALA A 251 27.28 2.03 0.01
N GLY A 252 26.55 1.72 -1.05
CA GLY A 252 27.10 1.31 -2.35
C GLY A 252 26.40 0.12 -3.00
N SER A 253 25.50 -0.58 -2.30
CA SER A 253 24.67 -1.61 -2.92
C SER A 253 23.56 -0.98 -3.78
N ASN A 254 23.23 -1.60 -4.92
CA ASN A 254 22.11 -1.19 -5.79
C ASN A 254 20.74 -1.62 -5.19
N THR A 255 20.62 -1.59 -3.87
CA THR A 255 19.37 -1.79 -3.15
C THR A 255 18.75 -0.42 -2.82
N ILE A 256 17.44 -0.38 -2.56
CA ILE A 256 16.79 0.87 -2.14
C ILE A 256 17.47 1.45 -0.90
N THR A 257 17.70 0.64 0.14
CA THR A 257 18.36 1.07 1.38
C THR A 257 19.78 1.58 1.13
N GLY A 258 20.54 0.90 0.26
CA GLY A 258 21.91 1.27 -0.11
C GLY A 258 21.98 2.62 -0.82
N ILE A 259 21.20 2.82 -1.89
CA ILE A 259 21.21 4.09 -2.62
C ILE A 259 20.64 5.24 -1.80
N MET A 260 19.64 4.93 -0.95
CA MET A 260 19.03 5.91 -0.08
C MET A 260 20.06 6.41 0.93
N ASN A 261 20.68 5.51 1.68
CA ASN A 261 21.68 5.91 2.68
C ASN A 261 23.03 6.36 2.11
N GLY A 262 23.30 6.10 0.83
CA GLY A 262 24.48 6.58 0.12
C GLY A 262 24.20 7.81 -0.75
N VAL A 263 24.27 7.59 -2.06
CA VAL A 263 24.29 8.65 -3.09
C VAL A 263 23.12 9.63 -3.02
N ILE A 264 21.92 9.18 -2.63
CA ILE A 264 20.75 10.06 -2.49
C ILE A 264 20.89 10.98 -1.27
N LYS A 265 21.27 10.44 -0.10
CA LYS A 265 21.49 11.24 1.11
C LYS A 265 22.56 12.31 0.88
N GLU A 266 23.67 11.93 0.26
CA GLU A 266 24.77 12.84 -0.09
C GLU A 266 24.31 13.95 -1.04
N LYS A 267 23.45 13.61 -2.01
CA LYS A 267 22.95 14.58 -2.99
C LYS A 267 21.97 15.58 -2.40
N LEU A 268 21.09 15.14 -1.50
CA LEU A 268 20.06 16.00 -0.91
C LEU A 268 20.65 17.05 0.04
N LYS A 269 21.76 16.76 0.73
CA LYS A 269 22.50 17.65 1.64
C LYS A 269 21.73 18.23 2.84
N ILE A 270 20.41 18.18 2.83
CA ILE A 270 19.51 18.67 3.89
C ILE A 270 19.21 17.58 4.93
N ILE A 271 19.58 16.33 4.66
CA ILE A 271 19.29 15.20 5.54
C ILE A 271 20.32 15.16 6.67
N PRO A 272 19.91 15.11 7.95
CA PRO A 272 20.83 15.00 9.08
C PRO A 272 21.79 13.82 8.93
N LYS A 273 23.07 14.03 9.28
CA LYS A 273 24.11 13.00 9.11
C LYS A 273 23.80 11.73 9.89
N ASN A 274 23.22 11.86 11.08
CA ASN A 274 22.83 10.76 11.98
C ASN A 274 21.49 10.09 11.62
N LEU A 275 20.73 10.61 10.65
CA LEU A 275 19.46 10.01 10.24
C LEU A 275 19.68 8.91 9.19
N THR A 276 19.37 7.67 9.51
CA THR A 276 19.40 6.56 8.54
C THR A 276 18.01 6.41 7.92
N TRP A 277 17.96 6.32 6.59
CA TRP A 277 16.74 5.96 5.88
C TRP A 277 16.44 4.49 6.14
N GLU A 278 15.22 4.21 6.58
CA GLU A 278 14.72 2.85 6.77
C GLU A 278 13.43 2.67 5.97
N GLU A 279 13.29 1.48 5.37
CA GLU A 279 12.07 1.09 4.64
C GLU A 279 10.94 0.68 5.59
N LEU A 280 11.17 0.44 6.88
CA LEU A 280 10.09 0.23 7.84
C LEU A 280 10.56 0.78 9.18
N ASN A 281 9.71 1.55 9.85
CA ASN A 281 9.99 2.03 11.20
C ASN A 281 9.03 1.36 12.19
N GLY A 282 9.60 0.57 13.11
CA GLY A 282 8.83 -0.19 14.10
C GLY A 282 8.09 0.69 15.11
N ALA A 283 8.62 1.85 15.47
CA ALA A 283 7.95 2.78 16.38
C ALA A 283 6.68 3.36 15.75
N VAL A 284 6.76 3.78 14.48
CA VAL A 284 5.59 4.22 13.69
C VAL A 284 4.58 3.09 13.54
N TYR A 285 5.04 1.86 13.28
CA TYR A 285 4.15 0.70 13.20
C TYR A 285 3.37 0.51 14.50
N ASN A 286 4.06 0.50 15.64
CA ASN A 286 3.47 0.29 16.95
C ASN A 286 2.49 1.42 17.32
N ALA A 287 2.83 2.68 17.01
CA ALA A 287 1.96 3.82 17.24
C ALA A 287 0.63 3.72 16.48
N LEU A 288 0.64 3.13 15.27
CA LEU A 288 -0.52 2.95 14.40
C LEU A 288 -1.14 1.55 14.45
N ALA A 289 -0.73 0.68 15.37
CA ALA A 289 -1.24 -0.71 15.44
C ALA A 289 -2.78 -0.73 15.58
N SER A 290 -3.35 0.15 16.40
CA SER A 290 -4.81 0.20 16.56
C SER A 290 -5.58 0.60 15.28
N GLU A 291 -4.92 1.14 14.26
CA GLU A 291 -5.52 1.56 12.99
C GLU A 291 -5.47 0.47 11.91
N ILE A 292 -4.67 -0.60 12.08
CA ILE A 292 -4.47 -1.64 11.05
C ILE A 292 -5.79 -2.28 10.65
N MET A 293 -6.64 -2.59 11.62
CA MET A 293 -7.88 -3.35 11.41
C MET A 293 -9.13 -2.46 11.32
N LYS A 294 -8.98 -1.13 11.39
CA LYS A 294 -10.09 -0.19 11.20
C LYS A 294 -10.40 -0.01 9.71
N PRO A 295 -11.63 -0.23 9.23
CA PRO A 295 -11.98 0.02 7.83
C PRO A 295 -11.96 1.53 7.51
N ARG A 296 -11.75 1.87 6.23
CA ARG A 296 -11.78 3.26 5.71
C ARG A 296 -12.81 3.46 4.59
N ILE A 297 -13.86 2.63 4.57
CA ILE A 297 -14.93 2.72 3.57
C ILE A 297 -15.68 4.05 3.71
N GLU A 298 -15.87 4.55 4.94
CA GLU A 298 -16.59 5.79 5.19
C GLU A 298 -15.89 7.01 4.60
N GLU A 299 -14.55 7.06 4.63
CA GLU A 299 -13.79 8.13 3.98
C GLU A 299 -13.93 8.08 2.44
N ILE A 300 -14.11 6.89 1.86
CA ILE A 300 -14.39 6.74 0.42
C ILE A 300 -15.81 7.24 0.10
N ASP A 301 -16.81 6.90 0.91
CA ASP A 301 -18.17 7.43 0.78
C ASP A 301 -18.19 8.96 0.88
N GLU A 302 -17.43 9.53 1.83
CA GLU A 302 -17.31 10.99 1.97
C GLU A 302 -16.71 11.62 0.71
N LEU A 303 -15.60 11.08 0.20
CA LEU A 303 -14.96 11.55 -1.03
C LEU A 303 -15.93 11.56 -2.21
N LEU A 304 -16.65 10.46 -2.42
CA LEU A 304 -17.63 10.32 -3.49
C LEU A 304 -18.81 11.29 -3.31
N SER A 305 -19.25 11.54 -2.06
CA SER A 305 -20.30 12.52 -1.75
C SER A 305 -19.92 13.96 -2.10
N TYR A 306 -18.62 14.27 -2.12
CA TYR A 306 -18.08 15.55 -2.56
C TYR A 306 -17.81 15.61 -4.06
N GLY A 307 -18.11 14.54 -4.81
CA GLY A 307 -17.84 14.46 -6.24
C GLY A 307 -16.37 14.23 -6.58
N VAL A 308 -15.56 13.73 -5.64
CA VAL A 308 -14.17 13.35 -5.91
C VAL A 308 -14.15 11.98 -6.58
N ASN A 309 -13.42 11.87 -7.69
CA ASN A 309 -13.25 10.60 -8.38
C ASN A 309 -12.37 9.65 -7.56
N VAL A 310 -12.84 8.42 -7.33
CA VAL A 310 -12.06 7.36 -6.70
C VAL A 310 -11.82 6.24 -7.71
N THR A 311 -10.56 5.88 -7.92
CA THR A 311 -10.14 4.75 -8.77
C THR A 311 -9.61 3.64 -7.90
N VAL A 312 -10.13 2.42 -8.04
CA VAL A 312 -9.61 1.22 -7.38
C VAL A 312 -9.02 0.31 -8.45
N TYR A 313 -7.78 -0.12 -8.26
CA TYR A 313 -7.13 -1.10 -9.13
C TYR A 313 -6.38 -2.13 -8.28
N ASN A 314 -6.37 -3.38 -8.71
CA ASN A 314 -5.74 -4.48 -7.97
C ASN A 314 -4.96 -5.38 -8.92
N GLY A 315 -3.79 -5.83 -8.46
CA GLY A 315 -3.07 -6.94 -9.04
C GLY A 315 -3.83 -8.25 -8.78
N GLN A 316 -4.25 -8.93 -9.84
CA GLN A 316 -5.02 -10.18 -9.74
C GLN A 316 -4.31 -11.33 -9.01
N LEU A 317 -3.00 -11.19 -8.74
CA LEU A 317 -2.17 -12.20 -8.07
C LEU A 317 -1.97 -11.93 -6.58
N ASP A 318 -2.40 -10.76 -6.09
CA ASP A 318 -2.27 -10.37 -4.70
C ASP A 318 -3.32 -11.10 -3.86
N ILE A 319 -2.89 -11.72 -2.75
CA ILE A 319 -3.80 -12.30 -1.76
C ILE A 319 -4.14 -11.25 -0.71
N ILE A 320 -3.16 -10.45 -0.25
CA ILE A 320 -3.34 -9.54 0.89
C ILE A 320 -4.40 -8.48 0.59
N CYS A 321 -4.32 -7.85 -0.59
CA CYS A 321 -5.33 -6.92 -1.07
C CYS A 321 -5.99 -7.48 -2.32
N SER A 322 -6.56 -8.68 -2.20
CA SER A 322 -7.14 -9.41 -3.33
C SER A 322 -8.22 -8.63 -4.09
N THR A 323 -8.36 -8.91 -5.39
CA THR A 323 -9.44 -8.37 -6.21
C THR A 323 -10.82 -8.72 -5.64
N ILE A 324 -11.00 -9.94 -5.12
CA ILE A 324 -12.27 -10.39 -4.54
C ILE A 324 -12.63 -9.56 -3.29
N GLY A 325 -11.66 -9.33 -2.41
CA GLY A 325 -11.86 -8.48 -1.23
C GLY A 325 -12.10 -7.02 -1.62
N ALA A 326 -11.41 -6.54 -2.66
CA ALA A 326 -11.60 -5.18 -3.16
C ALA A 326 -13.01 -4.96 -3.71
N GLU A 327 -13.50 -5.87 -4.55
CA GLU A 327 -14.86 -5.84 -5.06
C GLU A 327 -15.89 -5.91 -3.94
N ALA A 328 -15.69 -6.78 -2.94
CA ALA A 328 -16.60 -6.94 -1.81
C ALA A 328 -16.82 -5.64 -1.02
N TRP A 329 -15.76 -4.88 -0.71
CA TRP A 329 -15.93 -3.62 0.01
C TRP A 329 -16.49 -2.50 -0.87
N VAL A 330 -16.18 -2.49 -2.18
CA VAL A 330 -16.78 -1.52 -3.13
C VAL A 330 -18.30 -1.68 -3.17
N GLN A 331 -18.81 -2.91 -3.11
CA GLN A 331 -20.26 -3.19 -3.04
C GLN A 331 -20.92 -2.72 -1.73
N LYS A 332 -20.14 -2.34 -0.71
CA LYS A 332 -20.65 -1.80 0.57
C LYS A 332 -20.75 -0.27 0.58
N LEU A 333 -20.25 0.41 -0.44
CA LEU A 333 -20.33 1.87 -0.52
C LEU A 333 -21.79 2.34 -0.46
N LYS A 334 -22.03 3.42 0.28
CA LYS A 334 -23.34 4.08 0.38
C LYS A 334 -23.54 5.13 -0.72
N TRP A 335 -22.52 5.37 -1.53
CA TRP A 335 -22.56 6.28 -2.68
C TRP A 335 -23.75 6.00 -3.62
N ASP A 336 -24.53 7.04 -3.91
CA ASP A 336 -25.76 6.95 -4.72
C ASP A 336 -25.54 6.34 -6.12
N GLY A 337 -24.38 6.61 -6.72
CA GLY A 337 -24.05 6.08 -8.05
C GLY A 337 -23.78 4.57 -8.07
N LEU A 338 -23.63 3.91 -6.91
CA LEU A 338 -23.41 2.46 -6.83
C LEU A 338 -24.58 1.69 -7.46
N LYS A 339 -25.82 2.18 -7.33
CA LYS A 339 -27.02 1.57 -7.94
C LYS A 339 -26.93 1.47 -9.46
N THR A 340 -26.24 2.42 -10.08
CA THR A 340 -26.01 2.47 -11.54
C THR A 340 -24.64 1.92 -11.95
N PHE A 341 -23.75 1.71 -10.98
CA PHE A 341 -22.44 1.10 -11.15
C PHE A 341 -22.62 -0.41 -11.33
N GLN A 342 -23.02 -0.84 -12.54
CA GLN A 342 -23.10 -2.26 -12.87
C GLN A 342 -21.70 -2.80 -13.19
N PRO A 343 -21.15 -3.75 -12.40
CA PRO A 343 -19.83 -4.32 -12.65
C PRO A 343 -19.70 -4.98 -14.04
N THR A 344 -20.83 -5.41 -14.61
CA THR A 344 -20.91 -6.17 -15.86
C THR A 344 -21.27 -5.32 -17.08
N LYS A 345 -21.54 -4.01 -16.92
CA LYS A 345 -21.93 -3.11 -18.02
C LYS A 345 -21.06 -1.87 -18.20
N ALA A 346 -20.20 -1.53 -17.24
CA ALA A 346 -19.02 -0.74 -17.57
C ALA A 346 -18.19 -1.64 -18.49
N ASP A 347 -17.98 -1.21 -19.74
CA ASP A 347 -17.28 -1.97 -20.76
C ASP A 347 -16.17 -2.81 -20.12
N SER A 348 -16.26 -4.15 -20.21
CA SER A 348 -15.11 -5.01 -19.92
C SER A 348 -14.05 -4.69 -20.96
N LEU A 349 -13.39 -3.55 -20.77
CA LEU A 349 -12.24 -3.11 -21.52
C LEU A 349 -11.13 -4.01 -21.03
N LEU A 350 -10.90 -5.07 -21.79
CA LEU A 350 -9.61 -5.74 -21.78
C LEU A 350 -8.58 -4.65 -22.12
N TRP A 351 -7.95 -4.10 -21.09
CA TRP A 351 -6.86 -3.15 -21.24
C TRP A 351 -5.64 -3.92 -21.78
N PHE A 352 -5.57 -4.05 -23.10
CA PHE A 352 -4.32 -4.41 -23.77
C PHE A 352 -3.39 -3.21 -23.65
N GLN A 353 -2.55 -3.19 -22.62
CA GLN A 353 -1.35 -2.38 -22.68
C GLN A 353 -0.52 -2.99 -23.82
N GLN A 354 -0.52 -2.35 -25.00
CA GLN A 354 0.24 -2.80 -26.16
C GLN A 354 1.69 -3.02 -25.73
N ARG A 355 2.07 -4.29 -25.53
CA ARG A 355 3.46 -4.70 -25.53
C ARG A 355 3.96 -4.54 -26.96
N HIS A 356 4.37 -3.34 -27.33
CA HIS A 356 5.28 -3.18 -28.44
C HIS A 356 6.66 -3.67 -28.01
N GLN A 357 6.87 -4.99 -28.01
CA GLN A 357 8.16 -5.58 -28.37
C GLN A 357 7.88 -6.84 -29.20
N GLY A 358 8.45 -6.82 -30.41
CA GLY A 358 8.09 -7.68 -31.52
C GLY A 358 8.36 -9.15 -31.32
N PHE A 359 7.54 -9.95 -32.00
CA PHE A 359 8.00 -11.19 -32.59
C PHE A 359 9.00 -10.84 -33.70
N CYS A 360 10.21 -11.38 -33.59
CA CYS A 360 11.00 -11.81 -34.74
C CYS A 360 11.22 -13.31 -34.59
#